data_AF-A0A3Q3II49-F1
#
_entry.id   AF-A0A3Q3II49-F1
#
_cell.length_a   1.000
_cell.length_b   1.000
_cell.length_c   1.000
_cell.angle_alpha   90.00
_cell.angle_beta   90.00
_cell.angle_gamma   90.00
#
_symmetry.space_group_name_H-M   'P 1'
#
loop_
_entity.id
_entity.type
_entity.pdbx_description
1 polymer ?
#
loop_
_entity_poly.entity_id
_entity_poly.type
_entity_poly.pdbx_seq_one_letter_code
_entity_poly.pdbx_strand_id
1 'polypeptide(L)' 'LPEQEKQKKLSACSRHRFLYIPPCTPENFWEVGFPSTQTCIERGYIKEDNNPQARSRRKQPFNALFSPKRNQQQS' A
#
# COMPACT_ATOMS: atom_id res chain seq x y z
N LEU A 1 -25.74 29.83 -14.00
CA LEU A 1 -24.47 30.25 -14.65
C LEU A 1 -24.31 29.43 -15.91
N PRO A 2 -24.14 30.06 -17.09
CA PRO A 2 -23.85 29.34 -18.32
C PRO A 2 -22.62 28.43 -18.14
N GLU A 3 -22.66 27.26 -18.77
CA GLU A 3 -21.73 26.14 -18.49
C GLU A 3 -20.26 26.51 -18.72
N GLN A 4 -19.99 27.35 -19.73
CA GLN A 4 -18.66 27.87 -20.02
C GLN A 4 -18.09 28.76 -18.90
N GLU A 5 -18.91 29.57 -18.24
CA GLU A 5 -18.44 30.41 -17.14
C GLU A 5 -18.17 29.59 -15.87
N LYS A 6 -18.94 28.52 -15.66
CA LYS A 6 -18.72 27.56 -14.57
C LYS A 6 -17.38 26.86 -14.74
N GLN A 7 -17.05 26.42 -15.96
CA GLN A 7 -15.77 25.76 -16.27
C GLN A 7 -14.58 26.69 -16.02
N LYS A 8 -14.67 27.95 -16.48
CA LYS A 8 -13.61 28.96 -16.27
C LYS A 8 -13.38 29.27 -14.80
N LYS A 9 -14.46 29.41 -14.01
CA LYS A 9 -14.34 29.64 -12.56
C LYS A 9 -13.72 28.45 -11.84
N LEU A 10 -14.10 27.22 -12.19
CA LEU A 10 -13.51 26.00 -11.62
C LEU A 10 -12.00 25.90 -11.89
N SER A 11 -11.55 26.23 -13.10
CA SER A 11 -10.10 26.27 -13.42
C SER A 11 -9.35 27.39 -12.71
N ALA A 12 -10.01 28.54 -12.46
CA ALA A 12 -9.40 29.69 -11.81
C ALA A 12 -9.27 29.52 -10.28
N CYS A 13 -10.18 28.75 -9.66
CA CYS A 13 -10.27 28.63 -8.21
C CYS A 13 -9.10 27.89 -7.54
N SER A 14 -8.20 27.21 -8.27
CA SER A 14 -7.06 26.55 -7.63
C SER A 14 -5.82 26.43 -8.52
N ARG A 15 -5.03 27.51 -8.59
CA ARG A 15 -3.73 27.51 -9.29
C ARG A 15 -2.77 26.45 -8.76
N HIS A 16 -2.77 26.20 -7.45
CA HIS A 16 -1.88 25.20 -6.84
C HIS A 16 -2.30 23.77 -7.19
N ARG A 17 -3.60 23.42 -7.08
CA ARG A 17 -4.07 22.08 -7.49
C ARG A 17 -3.96 21.84 -8.98
N PHE A 18 -4.02 22.88 -9.81
CA PHE A 18 -3.79 22.76 -11.26
C PHE A 18 -2.34 22.44 -11.61
N LEU A 19 -1.37 23.03 -10.89
CA LEU A 19 0.06 22.75 -11.10
C LEU A 19 0.51 21.45 -10.42
N TYR A 20 -0.10 21.12 -9.28
CA TYR A 20 0.18 19.92 -8.50
C TYR A 20 -1.10 19.10 -8.37
N ILE A 21 -1.58 18.59 -9.51
CA ILE A 21 -2.72 17.69 -9.54
C ILE A 21 -2.30 16.41 -8.83
N PRO A 22 -2.89 16.06 -7.67
CA PRO A 22 -2.62 14.76 -7.08
C PRO A 22 -3.07 13.69 -8.07
N PRO A 23 -2.32 12.58 -8.21
CA PRO A 23 -2.78 11.48 -9.04
C PRO A 23 -4.17 11.06 -8.57
N CYS A 24 -5.03 10.69 -9.51
CA CYS A 24 -6.31 10.10 -9.16
C CYS A 24 -6.09 8.91 -8.22
N THR A 25 -7.06 8.67 -7.35
CA THR A 25 -7.05 7.48 -6.50
C THR A 25 -6.88 6.24 -7.36
N PRO A 26 -5.88 5.38 -7.08
CA PRO A 26 -5.65 4.18 -7.86
C PRO A 26 -6.90 3.30 -7.93
N GLU A 27 -6.98 2.51 -8.99
CA GLU A 27 -8.06 1.55 -9.16
C GLU A 27 -8.11 0.61 -7.95
N ASN A 28 -9.31 0.36 -7.42
CA ASN A 28 -9.57 -0.51 -6.27
C ASN A 28 -9.04 -0.02 -4.91
N PHE A 29 -8.50 1.21 -4.79
CA PHE A 29 -7.94 1.70 -3.52
C PHE A 29 -8.97 1.79 -2.38
N TRP A 30 -10.23 2.09 -2.71
CA TRP A 30 -11.34 2.22 -1.75
C TRP A 30 -12.23 0.99 -1.64
N GLU A 31 -11.80 -0.14 -2.19
CA GLU A 31 -12.57 -1.38 -2.01
C GLU A 31 -12.53 -1.83 -0.56
N VAL A 32 -13.70 -2.18 -0.05
CA VAL A 32 -13.86 -2.70 1.30
C VAL A 32 -13.58 -4.20 1.31
N GLY A 33 -12.52 -4.61 2.00
CA GLY A 33 -12.13 -6.00 2.17
C GLY A 33 -10.82 -6.35 1.47
N PHE A 34 -10.37 -7.59 1.66
CA PHE A 34 -9.19 -8.11 0.97
C PHE A 34 -9.61 -8.72 -0.36
N PRO A 35 -8.93 -8.41 -1.48
CA PRO A 35 -9.19 -9.05 -2.76
C PRO A 35 -8.95 -10.57 -2.65
N SER A 36 -9.74 -11.34 -3.40
CA SER A 36 -9.51 -12.78 -3.53
C SER A 36 -8.18 -13.05 -4.21
N THR A 37 -7.59 -14.24 -4.01
CA THR A 37 -6.34 -14.61 -4.70
C THR A 37 -6.45 -14.49 -6.21
N GLN A 38 -7.60 -14.86 -6.79
CA GLN A 38 -7.88 -14.71 -8.22
C GLN A 38 -7.86 -13.23 -8.64
N THR A 39 -8.53 -12.37 -7.87
CA THR A 39 -8.53 -10.92 -8.08
C THR A 39 -7.13 -10.31 -7.95
N CYS A 40 -6.31 -10.82 -7.02
CA CYS A 40 -4.92 -10.39 -6.88
C CYS A 40 -4.06 -10.73 -8.10
N ILE A 41 -4.30 -11.87 -8.75
CA ILE A 41 -3.61 -12.26 -9.99
C ILE A 41 -4.07 -11.35 -11.14
N GLU A 42 -5.37 -11.16 -11.30
CA GLU A 42 -5.95 -10.29 -12.35
C GLU A 42 -5.47 -8.84 -12.24
N ARG A 43 -5.35 -8.32 -11.02
CA ARG A 43 -4.81 -6.97 -10.74
C ARG A 43 -3.28 -6.89 -10.83
N GLY A 44 -2.61 -8.02 -11.01
CA GLY A 44 -1.15 -8.09 -11.10
C GLY A 44 -0.40 -7.89 -9.78
N TYR A 45 -1.08 -8.02 -8.64
CA TYR A 45 -0.44 -8.02 -7.31
C TYR A 45 0.41 -9.29 -7.10
N ILE A 46 -0.04 -10.40 -7.66
CA ILE A 46 0.68 -11.68 -7.65
C ILE A 46 1.20 -11.91 -9.07
N LYS A 47 2.53 -12.05 -9.21
CA LYS A 47 3.18 -12.40 -10.46
C LYS A 47 3.83 -13.76 -10.29
N GLU A 48 3.57 -14.68 -11.21
CA GLU A 48 4.28 -15.95 -11.30
C GLU A 48 5.69 -15.66 -11.82
N ASP A 49 6.67 -15.60 -10.91
CA ASP A 49 8.08 -15.43 -11.25
C ASP A 49 8.72 -16.82 -11.44
N ASN A 50 9.46 -17.00 -12.54
CA ASN A 50 10.18 -18.25 -12.81
C ASN A 50 11.36 -18.47 -11.84
N ASN A 51 11.83 -17.41 -11.17
CA ASN A 51 12.85 -17.51 -10.12
C ASN A 51 12.40 -16.76 -8.85
N PRO A 52 11.45 -17.31 -8.07
CA PRO A 52 10.96 -16.64 -6.89
C PRO A 52 12.11 -16.46 -5.89
N GLN A 53 12.29 -15.23 -5.38
CA GLN A 53 13.25 -14.97 -4.32
C GLN A 53 12.98 -15.90 -3.15
N ALA A 54 13.98 -16.72 -2.80
CA ALA A 54 13.87 -17.63 -1.67
C ALA A 54 13.63 -16.81 -0.39
N ARG A 55 12.44 -16.97 0.20
CA ARG A 55 12.09 -16.31 1.46
C ARG A 55 13.05 -16.82 2.53
N SER A 56 13.94 -15.95 3.03
CA SER A 56 14.91 -16.34 4.06
C SER A 56 14.15 -16.79 5.31
N ARG A 57 14.24 -18.07 5.66
CA ARG A 57 13.76 -18.53 6.97
C ARG A 57 14.61 -17.87 8.03
N ARG A 58 13.97 -17.26 9.04
CA ARG A 58 14.69 -16.66 10.16
C ARG A 58 15.48 -17.78 10.86
N LYS A 59 16.81 -17.68 10.85
CA LYS A 59 17.69 -18.70 11.45
C LYS A 59 17.60 -18.72 12.98
N GLN A 60 17.22 -17.61 13.59
CA GLN A 60 17.15 -17.43 15.04
C GLN A 60 15.70 -17.21 15.49
N PRO A 61 15.32 -17.73 16.66
CA PRO A 61 14.01 -17.43 17.25
C PRO A 61 13.88 -15.93 17.53
N PHE A 62 12.64 -15.43 17.47
CA PHE A 62 12.35 -14.04 17.83
C PHE A 62 12.53 -13.86 19.35
N ASN A 63 13.49 -13.02 19.75
CA ASN A 63 13.58 -12.58 21.14
C ASN A 63 12.50 -11.54 21.41
N ALA A 64 11.41 -11.96 22.05
CA ALA A 64 10.37 -11.04 22.48
C ALA A 64 10.95 -10.03 23.47
N LEU A 65 10.78 -8.73 23.18
CA LEU A 65 11.37 -7.62 23.95
C LEU A 65 11.00 -7.64 25.44
N PHE A 66 9.88 -8.26 25.80
CA PHE A 66 9.34 -8.31 27.16
C PHE A 66 9.29 -9.73 27.73
N SER A 67 10.11 -10.66 27.24
CA SER A 67 10.20 -11.99 27.82
C SER A 67 11.10 -11.99 29.08
N PRO A 68 10.68 -12.63 30.18
CA PRO A 68 11.52 -12.75 31.38
C PRO A 68 12.82 -13.45 31.02
N LYS A 69 13.97 -12.85 31.35
CA LYS A 69 15.27 -13.49 31.12
C LYS A 69 15.35 -14.75 31.98
N ARG A 70 15.59 -15.91 31.35
CA ARG A 70 15.96 -17.11 32.09
C ARG A 70 17.26 -16.81 32.85
N ASN A 71 17.17 -16.78 34.17
CA ASN A 71 18.32 -16.69 35.06
C ASN A 71 19.32 -17.76 34.66
N GLN A 72 20.49 -17.36 34.16
CA GLN A 72 21.61 -18.27 34.07
C GLN A 72 22.00 -18.59 35.51
N GLN A 73 21.75 -19.83 35.94
CA GLN A 73 22.22 -20.35 37.21
C GLN A 73 23.76 -20.24 37.19
N GLN A 74 24.29 -19.31 37.99
CA GLN A 74 25.72 -19.23 38.26
C GLN A 74 26.12 -20.51 39.00
N SER A 75 27.10 -21.21 38.42
CA SER A 75 27.80 -22.34 39.04
C SER A 75 28.82 -21.82 40.05
#